data_AF-G6FWW1-F1
#
_entry.id   AF-G6FWW1-F1
#
_cell.length_a   1.000
_cell.length_b   1.000
_cell.length_c   1.000
_cell.angle_alpha   90.00
_cell.angle_beta   90.00
_cell.angle_gamma   90.00
#
_symmetry.space_group_name_H-M   'P 1'
#
loop_
_entity.id
_entity.type
_entity.pdbx_description
1 polymer ?
#
loop_
_entity_poly.entity_id
_entity_poly.type
_entity_poly.pdbx_seq_one_letter_code
_entity_poly.pdbx_strand_id
1 'polypeptide(L)'
;MYPGFAEQARADRDGKAIVEFEAQQAESREHAGIFRKAAHNFGLLTHIENHHAQQYTEALQALEGVKTSPKAASSDPATQKWICRQCSMIYDPTEGDPDSGIAPGTPFAAIPEDWHCPICGASKKTFVPYEEVVAA
;
A
#
# COMPACT_ATOMS: atom_id res chain seq x y z
N MET A 1 -1.68 -25.48 5.29
CA MET A 1 -2.80 -26.40 5.55
C MET A 1 -2.71 -27.52 4.53
N TYR A 2 -2.69 -28.78 4.97
CA TYR A 2 -2.33 -29.92 4.12
C TYR A 2 -3.39 -30.14 3.03
N PRO A 3 -3.03 -30.07 1.73
CA PRO A 3 -3.95 -30.37 0.66
C PRO A 3 -4.39 -31.84 0.77
N GLY A 4 -5.67 -32.11 0.49
CA GLY A 4 -6.20 -33.47 0.33
C GLY A 4 -7.02 -34.03 1.50
N PHE A 5 -7.09 -33.39 2.68
CA PHE A 5 -7.92 -33.92 3.78
C PHE A 5 -9.43 -33.90 3.46
N ALA A 6 -9.92 -32.83 2.82
CA ALA A 6 -11.30 -32.79 2.35
C ALA A 6 -11.56 -33.83 1.23
N GLU A 7 -10.58 -34.11 0.38
CA GLU A 7 -10.69 -35.13 -0.67
C GLU A 7 -10.68 -36.54 -0.10
N GLN A 8 -9.82 -36.80 0.89
CA GLN A 8 -9.77 -38.06 1.63
C GLN A 8 -11.09 -38.29 2.40
N ALA A 9 -11.62 -37.27 3.07
CA ALA A 9 -12.90 -37.35 3.75
C ALA A 9 -14.06 -37.67 2.78
N ARG A 10 -14.02 -37.14 1.54
CA ARG A 10 -14.97 -37.52 0.48
C ARG A 10 -14.79 -38.99 0.06
N ALA A 11 -13.56 -39.45 -0.10
CA ALA A 11 -13.27 -40.85 -0.43
C ALA A 11 -13.80 -41.80 0.66
N ASP A 12 -13.65 -41.41 1.92
CA ASP A 12 -14.09 -42.17 3.10
C ASP A 12 -15.59 -42.02 3.39
N ARG A 13 -16.29 -41.15 2.64
CA ARG A 13 -17.71 -40.80 2.82
C ARG A 13 -18.01 -40.24 4.22
N ASP A 14 -17.04 -39.58 4.85
CA ASP A 14 -17.21 -38.90 6.13
C ASP A 14 -17.72 -37.48 5.92
N GLY A 15 -19.05 -37.33 5.92
CA GLY A 15 -19.71 -36.04 5.72
C GLY A 15 -19.33 -34.98 6.76
N LYS A 16 -19.06 -35.37 8.01
CA LYS A 16 -18.71 -34.42 9.07
C LYS A 16 -17.31 -33.87 8.86
N ALA A 17 -16.36 -34.74 8.52
CA ALA A 17 -14.99 -34.35 8.24
C ALA A 17 -14.89 -33.43 6.99
N ILE A 18 -15.70 -33.68 5.95
CA ILE A 18 -15.77 -32.79 4.77
C ILE A 18 -16.12 -31.36 5.19
N VAL A 19 -17.21 -31.19 5.94
CA VAL A 19 -17.70 -29.87 6.38
C VAL A 19 -16.64 -29.16 7.23
N GLU A 20 -16.01 -29.87 8.16
CA GLU A 20 -14.97 -29.30 9.00
C GLU A 20 -13.74 -28.85 8.20
N PHE A 21 -13.23 -29.69 7.30
CA PHE A 21 -12.04 -29.34 6.51
C PHE A 21 -12.30 -28.23 5.51
N GLU A 22 -13.49 -28.17 4.90
CA GLU A 22 -13.87 -27.06 4.02
C GLU A 22 -13.97 -25.74 4.79
N ALA A 23 -14.56 -25.76 6.00
CA ALA A 23 -14.61 -24.58 6.87
C ALA A 23 -13.21 -24.10 7.27
N GLN A 24 -12.33 -25.01 7.69
CA GLN A 24 -10.93 -24.68 8.02
C GLN A 24 -10.18 -24.08 6.82
N GLN A 25 -10.38 -24.62 5.61
CA GLN A 25 -9.78 -24.05 4.41
C GLN A 25 -10.28 -22.63 4.11
N ALA A 26 -11.57 -22.37 4.31
CA ALA A 26 -12.13 -21.04 4.15
C ALA A 26 -11.51 -20.05 5.14
N GLU A 27 -11.46 -20.40 6.43
CA GLU A 27 -10.81 -19.60 7.48
C GLU A 27 -9.33 -19.35 7.17
N SER A 28 -8.60 -20.38 6.71
CA SER A 28 -7.19 -20.23 6.34
C SER A 28 -6.99 -19.28 5.17
N ARG A 29 -7.91 -19.24 4.19
CA ARG A 29 -7.84 -18.30 3.06
C ARG A 29 -8.11 -16.87 3.52
N GLU A 30 -9.05 -16.69 4.45
CA GLU A 30 -9.35 -15.40 5.08
C GLU A 30 -8.13 -14.87 5.84
N HIS A 31 -7.54 -15.67 6.73
CA HIS A 31 -6.32 -15.31 7.45
C HIS A 31 -5.16 -14.98 6.51
N ALA A 32 -4.97 -15.76 5.45
CA ALA A 32 -3.95 -15.45 4.45
C ALA A 32 -4.21 -14.10 3.76
N GLY A 33 -5.47 -13.71 3.55
CA GLY A 33 -5.85 -12.39 3.07
C GLY A 33 -5.44 -11.27 4.03
N ILE A 34 -5.70 -11.44 5.33
CA ILE A 34 -5.29 -10.48 6.37
C ILE A 34 -3.77 -10.29 6.38
N PHE A 35 -3.00 -11.38 6.31
CA PHE A 35 -1.53 -11.30 6.28
C PHE A 35 -0.99 -10.62 5.03
N ARG A 36 -1.58 -10.88 3.85
CA ARG A 36 -1.19 -10.18 2.61
C ARG A 36 -1.43 -8.68 2.72
N LYS A 37 -2.61 -8.28 3.20
CA LYS A 37 -2.93 -6.86 3.42
C LYS A 37 -1.99 -6.20 4.41
N ALA A 38 -1.67 -6.89 5.51
CA ALA A 38 -0.70 -6.39 6.48
C ALA A 38 0.67 -6.19 5.82
N ALA A 39 1.16 -7.18 5.06
CA ALA A 39 2.45 -7.10 4.38
C ALA A 39 2.53 -5.93 3.38
N HIS A 40 1.47 -5.69 2.60
CA HIS A 40 1.37 -4.54 1.71
C HIS A 40 1.44 -3.22 2.49
N ASN A 41 0.62 -3.07 3.54
CA ASN A 41 0.63 -1.88 4.38
C ASN A 41 2.00 -1.62 5.03
N PHE A 42 2.71 -2.67 5.45
CA PHE A 42 4.09 -2.54 5.94
C PHE A 42 5.05 -2.07 4.85
N GLY A 43 4.89 -2.53 3.61
CA GLY A 43 5.68 -2.06 2.47
C GLY A 43 5.56 -0.56 2.22
N LEU A 44 4.34 0.00 2.37
CA LEU A 44 4.11 1.44 2.26
C LEU A 44 4.88 2.26 3.32
N LEU A 45 5.18 1.69 4.49
CA LEU A 45 5.93 2.39 5.54
C LEU A 45 7.39 2.65 5.12
N THR A 46 7.97 1.80 4.28
CA THR A 46 9.34 2.02 3.77
C THR A 46 9.46 3.34 3.02
N HIS A 47 8.48 3.72 2.20
CA HIS A 47 8.50 5.01 1.51
C HIS A 47 8.36 6.19 2.48
N ILE A 48 7.58 6.02 3.55
CA ILE A 48 7.41 7.02 4.61
C ILE A 48 8.74 7.24 5.35
N GLU A 49 9.39 6.15 5.78
CA GLU A 49 10.68 6.19 6.45
C GLU A 49 11.74 6.85 5.57
N ASN A 50 11.83 6.46 4.29
CA ASN A 50 12.76 7.04 3.34
C ASN A 50 12.52 8.56 3.14
N HIS A 51 11.26 8.98 3.03
CA HIS A 51 10.90 10.40 2.92
C HIS A 51 11.40 11.19 4.14
N HIS A 52 11.15 10.70 5.35
CA HIS A 52 11.58 11.37 6.58
C HIS A 52 13.11 11.36 6.74
N ALA A 53 13.77 10.25 6.39
CA ALA A 53 15.23 10.17 6.39
C ALA A 53 15.84 11.19 5.42
N GLN A 54 15.31 11.30 4.20
CA GLN A 54 15.77 12.27 3.22
C GLN A 54 15.57 13.72 3.71
N GLN A 55 14.39 14.05 4.25
CA GLN A 55 14.13 15.38 4.81
C GLN A 55 15.12 15.75 5.92
N TYR A 56 15.45 14.79 6.78
CA TYR A 56 16.45 14.98 7.82
C TYR A 56 17.86 15.21 7.23
N THR A 57 18.27 14.41 6.25
CA THR A 57 19.56 14.58 5.58
C THR A 57 19.68 15.94 4.89
N GLU A 58 18.64 16.39 4.18
CA GLU A 58 18.61 17.71 3.54
C GLU A 58 18.69 18.85 4.57
N ALA A 59 18.02 18.71 5.71
CA ALA A 59 18.09 19.69 6.79
C ALA A 59 19.51 19.79 7.38
N LEU A 60 20.20 18.67 7.56
CA LEU A 60 21.60 18.67 8.01
C LEU A 60 22.53 19.33 6.98
N GLN A 61 22.39 18.97 5.70
CA GLN A 61 23.16 19.57 4.61
C GLN A 61 22.96 21.10 4.53
N ALA A 62 21.73 21.57 4.73
CA ALA A 62 21.43 23.00 4.76
C ALA A 62 22.14 23.72 5.92
N LEU A 63 22.25 23.08 7.10
CA LEU A 63 23.02 23.62 8.23
C LEU A 63 24.52 23.68 7.95
N GLU A 64 25.03 22.77 7.13
CA GLU A 64 26.41 22.76 6.62
C GLU A 64 26.62 23.76 5.47
N GLY A 65 25.59 24.50 5.06
CA GLY A 65 25.65 25.51 3.99
C GLY A 65 25.57 24.93 2.58
N VAL A 66 25.21 23.65 2.42
CA VAL A 66 24.97 23.03 1.12
C VAL A 66 23.64 23.55 0.55
N LYS A 67 23.65 23.96 -0.73
CA LYS A 67 22.43 24.39 -1.42
C LYS A 67 21.55 23.19 -1.75
N THR A 68 20.26 23.29 -1.48
CA THR A 68 19.28 22.25 -1.81
C THR A 68 18.95 22.25 -3.31
N SER A 69 18.73 21.07 -3.85
CA SER A 69 18.22 20.91 -5.22
C SER A 69 16.76 21.31 -5.31
N PRO A 70 16.31 21.87 -6.45
CA PRO A 70 14.89 22.17 -6.65
C PRO A 70 14.06 20.88 -6.62
N LYS A 71 12.89 20.97 -6.00
CA LYS A 71 11.88 19.92 -5.99
C LYS A 71 10.66 20.37 -6.80
N ALA A 72 10.04 19.45 -7.51
CA ALA A 72 8.83 19.71 -8.26
C ALA A 72 7.93 18.48 -8.31
N ALA A 73 6.64 18.72 -8.45
CA ALA A 73 5.66 17.72 -8.85
C ALA A 73 5.86 17.36 -10.34
N SER A 74 5.62 16.10 -10.69
CA SER A 74 5.46 15.66 -12.08
C SER A 74 4.31 16.41 -12.77
N SER A 75 4.51 16.75 -14.03
CA SER A 75 3.46 17.31 -14.88
C SER A 75 2.52 16.25 -15.47
N ASP A 76 2.87 14.97 -15.34
CA ASP A 76 2.10 13.85 -15.88
C ASP A 76 1.24 13.18 -14.78
N PRO A 77 -0.10 13.19 -14.90
CA PRO A 77 -1.00 12.54 -13.94
C PRO A 77 -0.73 11.04 -13.73
N ALA A 78 -0.18 10.34 -14.73
CA ALA A 78 0.12 8.91 -14.63
C ALA A 78 1.37 8.60 -13.78
N THR A 79 2.17 9.61 -13.44
CA THR A 79 3.39 9.47 -12.62
C THR A 79 3.43 10.42 -11.44
N GLN A 80 2.48 11.36 -11.33
CA GLN A 80 2.37 12.26 -10.20
C GLN A 80 2.01 11.50 -8.93
N LYS A 81 2.98 11.37 -8.02
CA LYS A 81 2.80 10.81 -6.68
C LYS A 81 2.07 11.79 -5.74
N TRP A 82 1.41 11.28 -4.72
CA TRP A 82 0.65 12.12 -3.77
C TRP A 82 0.99 11.75 -2.35
N ILE A 83 1.23 12.74 -1.48
CA ILE A 83 1.58 12.51 -0.08
C ILE A 83 0.43 12.87 0.85
N CYS A 84 0.10 11.96 1.76
CA CYS A 84 -0.85 12.21 2.83
C CYS A 84 -0.24 13.18 3.84
N ARG A 85 -0.81 14.38 4.00
CA ARG A 85 -0.30 15.36 4.98
C ARG A 85 -0.40 14.93 6.45
N GLN A 86 -1.20 13.91 6.74
CA GLN A 86 -1.39 13.44 8.12
C GLN A 86 -0.36 12.40 8.56
N CYS A 87 0.04 11.49 7.66
CA CYS A 87 0.92 10.36 8.01
C CYS A 87 2.06 10.13 7.01
N SER A 88 2.23 11.01 6.05
CA SER A 88 3.27 10.97 5.01
C SER A 88 3.23 9.77 4.05
N MET A 89 2.17 8.96 4.06
CA MET A 89 2.00 7.89 3.07
C MET A 89 2.02 8.47 1.65
N ILE A 90 2.80 7.87 0.76
CA ILE A 90 2.94 8.29 -0.63
C ILE A 90 2.15 7.32 -1.50
N TYR A 91 1.12 7.83 -2.19
CA TYR A 91 0.44 7.14 -3.26
C TYR A 91 1.24 7.29 -4.56
N ASP A 92 1.64 6.17 -5.14
CA ASP A 92 2.27 6.12 -6.46
C ASP A 92 1.26 5.56 -7.48
N PRO A 93 0.86 6.35 -8.50
CA PRO A 93 -0.04 5.86 -9.55
C PRO A 93 0.44 4.59 -10.23
N THR A 94 1.76 4.37 -10.35
CA THR A 94 2.32 3.18 -11.00
C THR A 94 2.11 1.91 -10.19
N GLU A 95 1.99 2.03 -8.87
CA GLU A 95 1.72 0.92 -7.94
C GLU A 95 0.23 0.78 -7.65
N GLY A 96 -0.50 1.90 -7.58
CA GLY A 96 -1.91 1.93 -7.19
C GLY A 96 -2.12 1.65 -5.70
N ASP A 97 -3.29 1.12 -5.35
CA ASP A 97 -3.61 0.58 -4.02
C ASP A 97 -4.54 -0.64 -4.18
N PRO A 98 -4.02 -1.79 -4.65
CA PRO A 98 -4.84 -2.94 -5.04
C PRO A 98 -5.67 -3.53 -3.89
N ASP A 99 -5.15 -3.45 -2.66
CA ASP A 99 -5.85 -3.94 -1.47
C ASP A 99 -7.09 -3.09 -1.11
N SER A 100 -7.13 -1.83 -1.54
CA SER A 100 -8.30 -0.96 -1.47
C SER A 100 -9.09 -0.90 -2.78
N GLY A 101 -8.73 -1.72 -3.78
CA GLY A 101 -9.42 -1.80 -5.08
C GLY A 101 -8.94 -0.80 -6.14
N ILE A 102 -7.80 -0.14 -5.93
CA ILE A 102 -7.22 0.81 -6.89
C ILE A 102 -6.12 0.09 -7.68
N ALA A 103 -6.34 -0.14 -8.97
CA ALA A 103 -5.38 -0.87 -9.80
C ALA A 103 -4.07 -0.08 -10.04
N PRO A 104 -2.93 -0.76 -10.26
CA PRO A 104 -1.70 -0.13 -10.74
C PRO A 104 -1.94 0.64 -12.04
N GLY A 105 -1.28 1.79 -12.20
CA GLY A 105 -1.48 2.73 -13.31
C GLY A 105 -2.67 3.70 -13.13
N THR A 106 -3.34 3.71 -11.97
CA THR A 106 -4.48 4.61 -11.73
C THR A 106 -3.97 5.99 -11.32
N PRO A 107 -4.21 7.06 -12.10
CA PRO A 107 -3.86 8.41 -11.66
C PRO A 107 -4.70 8.82 -10.45
N PHE A 108 -4.14 9.60 -9.53
CA PHE A 108 -4.81 10.00 -8.28
C PHE A 108 -6.17 10.68 -8.50
N ALA A 109 -6.30 11.43 -9.60
CA ALA A 109 -7.55 12.07 -10.00
C ALA A 109 -8.68 11.08 -10.31
N ALA A 110 -8.35 9.86 -10.75
CA ALA A 110 -9.31 8.81 -11.07
C ALA A 110 -9.73 7.96 -9.86
N ILE A 111 -9.08 8.13 -8.70
CA ILE A 111 -9.46 7.42 -7.47
C ILE A 111 -10.83 7.92 -6.99
N PRO A 112 -11.74 7.05 -6.53
CA PRO A 112 -13.00 7.46 -5.89
C PRO A 112 -12.81 8.41 -4.70
N GLU A 113 -13.77 9.31 -4.47
CA GLU A 113 -13.70 10.30 -3.37
C GLU A 113 -13.87 9.69 -1.97
N ASP A 114 -14.46 8.50 -1.89
CA ASP A 114 -14.62 7.69 -0.67
C ASP A 114 -13.42 6.80 -0.38
N TRP A 115 -12.35 6.88 -1.18
CA TRP A 115 -11.09 6.23 -0.84
C TRP A 115 -10.43 6.90 0.38
N HIS A 116 -9.89 6.08 1.27
CA HIS A 116 -9.22 6.51 2.49
C HIS A 116 -7.78 5.99 2.50
N CYS A 117 -6.88 6.78 3.08
CA CYS A 117 -5.48 6.42 3.24
C CYS A 117 -5.35 5.03 3.93
N PRO A 118 -4.67 4.05 3.32
CA PRO A 118 -4.58 2.68 3.85
C PRO A 118 -3.77 2.60 5.17
N ILE A 119 -3.01 3.65 5.49
CA ILE A 119 -2.19 3.73 6.70
C ILE A 119 -2.93 4.38 7.87
N CYS A 120 -3.57 5.53 7.66
CA CYS A 120 -4.14 6.33 8.75
C CYS A 120 -5.64 6.57 8.66
N GLY A 121 -6.30 6.12 7.60
CA GLY A 121 -7.73 6.30 7.37
C GLY A 121 -8.16 7.73 7.03
N ALA A 122 -7.23 8.66 6.78
CA ALA A 122 -7.57 10.00 6.34
C ALA A 122 -8.23 10.00 4.95
N SER A 123 -9.14 10.94 4.70
CA SER A 123 -9.80 11.07 3.38
C SER A 123 -8.80 11.42 2.27
N LYS A 124 -9.15 11.09 1.01
CA LYS A 124 -8.43 11.49 -0.20
C LYS A 124 -8.03 12.98 -0.22
N LYS A 125 -8.88 13.87 0.30
CA LYS A 125 -8.66 15.33 0.35
C LYS A 125 -7.47 15.77 1.20
N THR A 126 -6.96 14.90 2.07
CA THR A 126 -5.78 15.18 2.89
C THR A 126 -4.48 15.15 2.08
N PHE A 127 -4.50 14.49 0.92
CA PHE A 127 -3.34 14.34 0.06
C PHE A 127 -3.03 15.60 -0.74
N VAL A 128 -1.75 15.83 -0.95
CA VAL A 128 -1.22 16.88 -1.82
C VAL A 128 -0.22 16.28 -2.81
N PRO A 129 0.06 16.93 -3.95
CA PRO A 129 1.10 16.49 -4.86
C PRO A 129 2.42 16.31 -4.10
N TYR A 130 3.05 15.14 -4.28
CA TYR A 130 4.38 14.88 -3.75
C TYR A 130 5.42 15.51 -4.67
N GLU A 131 6.36 16.24 -4.09
CA GLU A 131 7.44 16.90 -4.83
C GLU A 131 8.75 16.13 -4.64
N GLU A 132 9.35 15.75 -5.76
CA GLU A 132 10.62 15.00 -5.80
C GLU A 132 11.73 15.89 -6.36
N VAL A 133 12.99 15.54 -6.04
CA VAL A 133 14.14 16.26 -6.57
C VAL A 133 14.18 16.09 -8.09
N VAL A 134 14.14 17.19 -8.82
CA VAL A 134 14.23 17.15 -10.27
C VAL A 134 15.71 17.15 -10.65
N ALA A 135 16.12 16.18 -11.48
CA ALA A 135 17.43 16.22 -12.10
C ALA A 135 17.48 17.45 -13.04
N ALA A 136 18.48 18.30 -12.83
CA ALA A 136 18.72 19.49 -13.64
C ALA A 136 19.23 19.15 -15.05
#